data_AF-A0A645E8M0-F1
#
_entry.id   AF-A0A645E8M0-F1
#
_cell.length_a   1.000
_cell.length_b   1.000
_cell.length_c   1.000
_cell.angle_alpha   90.00
_cell.angle_beta   90.00
_cell.angle_gamma   90.00
#
_symmetry.space_group_name_H-M   'P 1'
#
loop_
_entity.id
_entity.type
_entity.pdbx_description
1 polymer ?
#
loop_
_entity_poly.entity_id
_entity_poly.type
_entity_poly.pdbx_seq_one_letter_code
_entity_poly.pdbx_strand_id
1 'polypeptide(L)'
;MFMLAAMLTIGLSATAQNGQRKQRNNDNNRPRQEMRMTAKERAEWMSKQLELTAEQTAKVQALLEKQDAKRAEQIAKQREQTTVNREKSREEMRTLREKEMKENQAELESIIGKEKMEKLNSLRESRQERPQATRAKRS
;
A
#
# COMPACT_ATOMS: atom_id res chain seq x y z
N MET A 1 -23.09 -59.77 -38.20
CA MET A 1 -22.51 -59.61 -36.85
C MET A 1 -21.87 -58.23 -36.80
N PHE A 2 -22.27 -57.42 -35.81
CA PHE A 2 -21.79 -56.09 -35.39
C PHE A 2 -20.32 -55.78 -35.75
N MET A 3 -19.89 -54.58 -36.14
CA MET A 3 -20.11 -53.27 -35.51
C MET A 3 -19.87 -52.11 -36.50
N LEU A 4 -20.74 -51.11 -36.43
CA LEU A 4 -20.57 -49.76 -36.97
C LEU A 4 -20.16 -48.87 -35.78
N ALA A 5 -18.91 -48.44 -35.72
CA ALA A 5 -18.47 -47.40 -34.78
C ALA A 5 -17.13 -46.80 -35.24
N ALA A 6 -17.17 -45.91 -36.23
CA ALA A 6 -16.08 -44.97 -36.48
C ALA A 6 -16.54 -43.59 -35.98
N MET A 7 -15.79 -43.09 -35.01
CA MET A 7 -16.07 -41.94 -34.18
C MET A 7 -16.30 -40.65 -34.98
N LEU A 8 -17.43 -40.00 -34.68
CA LEU A 8 -17.70 -38.60 -35.00
C LEU A 8 -16.73 -37.71 -34.19
N THR A 9 -15.60 -37.36 -34.78
CA THR A 9 -14.75 -36.27 -34.29
C THR A 9 -14.87 -35.14 -35.29
N ILE A 10 -15.54 -34.05 -34.90
CA ILE A 10 -15.34 -32.67 -35.37
C ILE A 10 -16.35 -31.79 -34.60
N GLY A 11 -15.83 -30.76 -33.91
CA GLY A 11 -16.59 -29.52 -33.78
C GLY A 11 -17.11 -29.09 -32.40
N LEU A 12 -16.33 -29.23 -31.33
CA LEU A 12 -16.43 -28.26 -30.22
C LEU A 12 -15.45 -27.11 -30.50
N SER A 13 -15.86 -26.21 -31.40
CA SER A 13 -15.30 -24.87 -31.45
C SER A 13 -15.62 -24.21 -30.11
N ALA A 14 -14.70 -24.33 -29.16
CA ALA A 14 -14.74 -23.61 -27.90
C ALA A 14 -14.78 -22.11 -28.21
N THR A 15 -15.98 -21.55 -28.17
CA THR A 15 -16.24 -20.12 -28.19
C THR A 15 -15.70 -19.51 -26.91
N ALA A 16 -14.44 -19.08 -26.89
CA ALA A 16 -13.92 -18.22 -25.81
C ALA A 16 -12.62 -17.49 -26.17
N GLN A 17 -12.49 -16.96 -27.39
CA GLN A 17 -11.43 -15.99 -27.72
C GLN A 17 -11.98 -14.74 -28.42
N ASN A 18 -13.23 -14.39 -28.15
CA ASN A 18 -13.77 -13.12 -28.60
C ASN A 18 -14.45 -12.35 -27.46
N GLY A 19 -13.79 -12.33 -26.30
CA GLY A 19 -13.99 -11.27 -25.33
C GLY A 19 -13.09 -10.12 -25.73
N GLN A 20 -13.63 -9.17 -26.48
CA GLN A 20 -13.02 -7.86 -26.69
C GLN A 20 -12.37 -7.42 -25.37
N ARG A 21 -11.04 -7.41 -25.33
CA ARG A 21 -10.31 -6.63 -24.32
C ARG A 21 -10.67 -5.19 -24.62
N LYS A 22 -11.81 -4.74 -24.08
CA LYS A 22 -12.12 -3.32 -23.91
C LYS A 22 -10.84 -2.74 -23.34
N GLN A 23 -10.16 -1.95 -24.17
CA GLN A 23 -9.11 -1.04 -23.77
C GLN A 23 -9.54 -0.46 -22.43
N ARG A 24 -8.84 -0.85 -21.36
CA ARG A 24 -8.85 -0.09 -20.13
C ARG A 24 -8.26 1.24 -20.55
N ASN A 25 -9.14 2.18 -20.89
CA ASN A 25 -8.82 3.57 -21.10
C ASN A 25 -7.92 3.98 -19.93
N ASN A 26 -6.64 4.13 -20.24
CA ASN A 26 -5.83 5.30 -19.96
C ASN A 26 -6.26 6.19 -18.77
N ASP A 27 -6.54 5.60 -17.61
CA ASP A 27 -6.67 6.29 -16.33
C ASP A 27 -5.29 6.54 -15.68
N ASN A 28 -4.20 6.42 -16.46
CA ASN A 28 -2.83 6.68 -16.00
C ASN A 28 -2.52 8.17 -15.81
N ASN A 29 -3.47 9.07 -16.09
CA ASN A 29 -3.30 10.52 -15.93
C ASN A 29 -4.22 11.15 -14.89
N ARG A 30 -4.84 10.36 -14.00
CA ARG A 30 -5.37 10.96 -12.77
C ARG A 30 -4.18 11.39 -11.92
N PRO A 31 -4.05 12.66 -11.52
CA PRO A 31 -3.05 13.04 -10.55
C PRO A 31 -3.29 12.19 -9.33
N ARG A 32 -2.41 11.21 -9.08
CA ARG A 32 -2.35 10.36 -7.88
C ARG A 32 -1.98 11.18 -6.62
N GLN A 33 -2.31 12.46 -6.65
CA GLN A 33 -2.19 13.46 -5.63
C GLN A 33 -3.52 13.52 -4.84
N GLU A 34 -4.12 12.36 -4.60
CA GLU A 34 -5.27 12.25 -3.70
C GLU A 34 -4.76 12.51 -2.28
N MET A 35 -4.97 13.74 -1.81
CA MET A 35 -5.07 14.18 -0.41
C MET A 35 -4.17 13.42 0.58
N ARG A 36 -2.85 13.51 0.40
CA ARG A 36 -1.95 13.14 1.50
C ARG A 36 -2.11 14.19 2.59
N MET A 37 -2.63 13.77 3.74
CA MET A 37 -2.62 14.59 4.96
C MET A 37 -1.19 15.08 5.21
N THR A 38 -1.07 16.38 5.43
CA THR A 38 0.18 17.04 5.82
C THR A 38 0.68 16.49 7.17
N ALA A 39 1.97 16.69 7.48
CA ALA A 39 2.52 16.25 8.76
C ALA A 39 1.75 16.84 9.96
N LYS A 40 1.33 18.10 9.86
CA LYS A 40 0.48 18.78 10.85
C LYS A 40 -0.88 18.09 11.00
N GLU A 41 -1.61 17.89 9.90
CA GLU A 41 -2.94 17.24 9.95
C GLU A 41 -2.85 15.81 10.49
N ARG A 42 -1.77 15.08 10.17
CA ARG A 42 -1.53 13.73 10.72
C ARG A 42 -1.24 13.78 12.22
N ALA A 43 -0.43 14.72 12.68
CA ALA A 43 -0.15 14.90 14.10
C ALA A 43 -1.42 15.28 14.87
N GLU A 44 -2.24 16.19 14.33
CA GLU A 44 -3.54 16.56 14.91
C GLU A 44 -4.52 15.38 14.94
N TRP A 45 -4.57 14.57 13.87
CA TRP A 45 -5.38 13.36 13.86
C TRP A 45 -4.91 12.35 14.92
N MET A 46 -3.59 12.14 15.04
CA MET A 46 -3.01 11.29 16.09
C MET A 46 -3.29 11.85 17.49
N SER A 47 -3.25 13.17 17.65
CA SER A 47 -3.58 13.85 18.90
C SER A 47 -5.00 13.58 19.34
N LYS A 48 -5.98 13.70 18.42
CA LYS A 48 -7.39 13.39 18.71
C LYS A 48 -7.61 11.92 19.06
N GLN A 49 -6.89 11.02 18.39
CA GLN A 49 -7.12 9.59 18.52
C GLN A 49 -6.44 8.98 19.76
N LEU A 50 -5.27 9.51 20.13
CA LEU A 50 -4.42 9.02 21.22
C LEU A 50 -4.41 9.96 22.43
N GLU A 51 -5.20 11.04 22.38
CA GLU A 51 -5.26 12.07 23.43
C GLU A 51 -3.84 12.58 23.75
N LEU A 52 -3.10 13.01 22.72
CA LEU A 52 -1.75 13.54 22.88
C LEU A 52 -1.79 14.94 23.48
N THR A 53 -0.84 15.26 24.36
CA THR A 53 -0.66 16.64 24.83
C THR A 53 -0.19 17.54 23.70
N ALA A 54 -0.30 18.86 23.86
CA ALA A 54 0.19 19.82 22.86
C ALA A 54 1.70 19.63 22.58
N GLU A 55 2.49 19.38 23.64
CA GLU A 55 3.93 19.10 23.52
C GLU A 55 4.22 17.80 22.77
N GLN A 56 3.49 16.73 23.06
CA GLN A 56 3.62 15.45 22.35
C GLN A 56 3.24 15.63 20.87
N THR A 57 2.16 16.36 20.61
CA THR A 57 1.67 16.63 19.24
C THR A 57 2.70 17.40 18.43
N ALA A 58 3.35 18.42 19.01
CA ALA A 58 4.42 19.18 18.37
C ALA A 58 5.64 18.30 18.03
N LYS A 59 6.05 17.42 18.96
CA LYS A 59 7.14 16.46 18.74
C LYS A 59 6.80 15.46 17.63
N VAL A 60 5.57 14.93 17.62
CA VAL A 60 5.09 14.05 16.56
C VAL A 60 5.06 14.77 15.21
N GLN A 61 4.61 16.02 15.15
CA GLN A 61 4.62 16.81 13.92
C GLN A 61 6.04 16.95 13.36
N ALA A 62 7.00 17.35 14.18
CA ALA A 62 8.40 17.51 13.74
C ALA A 62 9.02 16.19 13.25
N LEU A 63 8.69 15.07 13.91
CA LEU A 63 9.09 13.73 13.47
C LEU A 63 8.47 13.38 12.11
N LEU A 64 7.19 13.66 11.91
CA LEU A 64 6.49 13.38 10.65
C LEU A 64 6.99 14.23 9.49
N GLU A 65 7.39 15.49 9.73
CA GLU A 65 7.99 16.37 8.72
C GLU A 65 9.34 15.82 8.24
N LYS A 66 10.21 15.40 9.17
CA LYS A 66 11.49 14.75 8.84
C LYS A 66 11.29 13.48 8.02
N GLN A 67 10.34 12.63 8.43
CA GLN A 67 10.03 11.39 7.73
C GLN A 67 9.48 11.63 6.32
N ASP A 68 8.63 12.64 6.15
CA ASP A 68 8.07 12.98 4.85
C ASP A 68 9.14 13.50 3.88
N ALA A 69 10.06 14.34 4.35
CA ALA A 69 11.20 14.81 3.56
C ALA A 69 12.07 13.64 3.08
N LYS A 70 12.46 12.75 4.01
CA LYS A 70 13.25 11.54 3.68
C LYS A 70 12.54 10.64 2.67
N ARG A 71 11.23 10.44 2.85
CA ARG A 71 10.41 9.66 1.93
C ARG A 71 10.31 10.31 0.54
N ALA A 72 10.20 11.63 0.47
CA ALA A 72 10.15 12.35 -0.81
C ALA A 72 11.45 12.17 -1.60
N GLU A 73 12.60 12.30 -0.94
CA GLU A 73 13.92 12.07 -1.56
C GLU A 73 14.08 10.63 -2.07
N GLN A 74 13.67 9.63 -1.28
CA GLN A 74 13.72 8.23 -1.70
C GLN A 74 12.83 7.96 -2.92
N ILE A 75 11.63 8.55 -2.95
CA ILE A 75 10.72 8.41 -4.09
C ILE A 75 11.33 9.06 -5.33
N ALA A 76 11.96 10.23 -5.20
CA ALA A 76 12.65 10.88 -6.31
C ALA A 76 13.78 10.00 -6.87
N LYS A 77 14.67 9.51 -5.99
CA LYS A 77 15.75 8.58 -6.37
C LYS A 77 15.23 7.31 -7.03
N GLN A 78 14.14 6.74 -6.50
CA GLN A 78 13.56 5.52 -7.06
C GLN A 78 12.94 5.73 -8.44
N ARG A 79 12.37 6.92 -8.72
CA ARG A 79 11.85 7.25 -10.06
C ARG A 79 12.97 7.30 -11.10
N GLU A 80 14.14 7.83 -10.72
CA GLU A 80 15.32 7.89 -11.59
C GLU A 80 15.92 6.50 -11.86
N GLN A 81 15.90 5.60 -10.86
CA GLN A 81 16.54 4.28 -10.92
C GLN A 81 15.72 3.17 -11.62
N THR A 82 14.55 3.49 -12.18
CA THR A 82 13.57 2.51 -12.70
C THR A 82 14.06 1.65 -13.88
N THR A 83 15.25 1.90 -14.41
CA THR A 83 15.82 1.28 -15.61
C THR A 83 16.81 0.14 -15.36
N VAL A 84 17.31 -0.08 -14.14
CA VAL A 84 18.38 -1.07 -13.86
C VAL A 84 17.92 -2.13 -12.85
N ASN A 85 17.98 -3.42 -13.24
CA ASN A 85 17.76 -4.62 -12.40
C ASN A 85 16.66 -4.51 -11.31
N ARG A 86 15.41 -4.68 -11.74
CA ARG A 86 14.20 -4.53 -10.91
C ARG A 86 14.15 -5.40 -9.65
N GLU A 87 14.71 -6.60 -9.66
CA GLU A 87 14.58 -7.53 -8.52
C GLU A 87 15.52 -7.15 -7.36
N LYS A 88 16.82 -6.93 -7.65
CA LYS A 88 17.79 -6.47 -6.65
C LYS A 88 17.39 -5.12 -6.04
N SER A 89 16.96 -4.17 -6.89
CA SER A 89 16.49 -2.86 -6.43
C SER A 89 15.23 -2.97 -5.53
N ARG A 90 14.36 -3.96 -5.75
CA ARG A 90 13.17 -4.14 -4.90
C ARG A 90 13.52 -4.66 -3.50
N GLU A 91 14.45 -5.59 -3.40
CA GLU A 91 14.84 -6.21 -2.13
C GLU A 91 15.64 -5.22 -1.27
N GLU A 92 16.60 -4.50 -1.86
CA GLU A 92 17.33 -3.43 -1.20
C GLU A 92 16.38 -2.33 -0.69
N MET A 93 15.41 -1.91 -1.51
CA MET A 93 14.42 -0.92 -1.08
C MET A 93 13.41 -1.46 -0.07
N ARG A 94 13.22 -2.79 0.05
CA ARG A 94 12.41 -3.38 1.13
C ARG A 94 13.17 -3.32 2.44
N THR A 95 14.41 -3.79 2.47
CA THR A 95 15.22 -3.83 3.69
C THR A 95 15.49 -2.43 4.24
N LEU A 96 15.77 -1.45 3.37
CA LEU A 96 15.90 -0.04 3.77
C LEU A 96 14.61 0.50 4.39
N ARG A 97 13.45 0.24 3.76
CA ARG A 97 12.16 0.68 4.31
C ARG A 97 11.83 -0.01 5.62
N GLU A 98 12.12 -1.29 5.78
CA GLU A 98 11.88 -2.01 7.03
C GLU A 98 12.72 -1.47 8.18
N LYS A 99 14.00 -1.15 7.94
CA LYS A 99 14.85 -0.48 8.93
C LYS A 99 14.28 0.87 9.34
N GLU A 100 13.95 1.71 8.36
CA GLU A 100 13.40 3.03 8.64
C GLU A 100 12.06 2.96 9.36
N MET A 101 11.20 2.02 9.00
CA MET A 101 9.92 1.83 9.69
C MET A 101 10.13 1.47 11.17
N LYS A 102 11.12 0.62 11.49
CA LYS A 102 11.45 0.28 12.88
C LYS A 102 12.04 1.45 13.65
N GLU A 103 12.96 2.20 13.04
CA GLU A 103 13.54 3.42 13.64
C GLU A 103 12.45 4.46 13.91
N ASN A 104 11.60 4.73 12.92
CA ASN A 104 10.48 5.66 13.03
C ASN A 104 9.48 5.25 14.12
N GLN A 105 9.23 3.94 14.25
CA GLN A 105 8.35 3.41 15.29
C GLN A 105 8.95 3.61 16.68
N ALA A 106 10.25 3.31 16.86
CA ALA A 106 10.94 3.49 18.13
C ALA A 106 10.98 4.97 18.56
N GLU A 107 11.29 5.87 17.63
CA GLU A 107 11.27 7.32 17.90
C GLU A 107 9.86 7.80 18.23
N LEU A 108 8.84 7.33 17.51
CA LEU A 108 7.45 7.65 17.84
C LEU A 108 7.05 7.14 19.23
N GLU A 109 7.38 5.90 19.58
CA GLU A 109 7.12 5.30 20.90
C GLU A 109 7.76 6.11 22.02
N SER A 110 8.98 6.62 21.82
CA SER A 110 9.65 7.50 22.79
C SER A 110 8.91 8.83 23.02
N ILE A 111 8.16 9.32 22.03
CA ILE A 111 7.41 10.59 22.12
C ILE A 111 6.04 10.39 22.78
N ILE A 112 5.31 9.35 22.35
CA ILE A 112 3.91 9.14 22.76
C ILE A 112 3.77 8.17 23.94
N GLY A 113 4.79 7.37 24.22
CA GLY A 113 4.79 6.31 25.23
C GLY A 113 4.20 4.98 24.74
N LYS A 114 4.49 3.90 25.47
CA LYS A 114 4.07 2.53 25.15
C LYS A 114 2.55 2.37 25.03
N GLU A 115 1.80 2.88 26.00
CA GLU A 115 0.33 2.76 26.03
C GLU A 115 -0.32 3.35 24.77
N LYS A 116 0.13 4.53 24.34
CA LYS A 116 -0.40 5.19 23.14
C LYS A 116 0.08 4.51 21.86
N MET A 117 1.27 3.93 21.88
CA MET A 117 1.83 3.14 20.78
C MET A 117 1.02 1.85 20.56
N GLU A 118 0.61 1.18 21.63
CA GLU A 118 -0.29 0.02 21.56
C GLU A 118 -1.66 0.39 21.00
N LYS A 119 -2.30 1.45 21.51
CA LYS A 119 -3.58 1.96 20.96
C LYS A 119 -3.46 2.28 19.47
N LEU A 120 -2.35 2.88 19.05
CA LEU A 120 -2.08 3.17 17.64
C LEU A 120 -1.87 1.89 16.81
N ASN A 121 -1.20 0.86 17.33
CA ASN A 121 -1.05 -0.42 16.65
C ASN A 121 -2.40 -1.12 16.45
N SER A 122 -3.26 -1.19 17.48
CA SER A 122 -4.61 -1.75 17.35
C SER A 122 -5.47 -0.98 16.33
N LEU A 123 -5.28 0.34 16.22
CA LEU A 123 -5.94 1.15 15.19
C LEU A 123 -5.42 0.88 13.78
N ARG A 124 -4.15 0.50 13.64
CA ARG A 124 -3.57 0.10 12.35
C ARG A 124 -4.04 -1.30 11.97
N GLU A 125 -4.04 -2.23 12.92
CA GLU A 125 -4.54 -3.60 12.74
C GLU A 125 -6.01 -3.61 12.37
N SER A 126 -6.88 -2.88 13.09
CA SER A 126 -8.31 -2.78 12.73
C SER A 126 -8.57 -2.17 11.35
N ARG A 127 -7.64 -1.35 10.82
CA ARG A 127 -7.71 -0.85 9.43
C ARG A 127 -7.19 -1.87 8.42
N GLN A 128 -6.19 -2.67 8.81
CA GLN A 128 -5.61 -3.73 7.98
C GLN A 128 -6.53 -4.96 7.91
N GLU A 129 -7.26 -5.26 9.00
CA GLU A 129 -8.34 -6.23 9.16
C GLU A 129 -9.66 -5.80 8.52
N ARG A 130 -9.67 -4.67 7.80
CA ARG A 130 -10.69 -4.39 6.77
C ARG A 130 -10.25 -4.85 5.36
N PRO A 131 -9.69 -6.06 5.12
CA PRO A 131 -9.43 -6.48 3.77
C PRO A 131 -10.74 -7.03 3.18
N GLN A 132 -11.02 -6.68 1.92
CA GLN A 132 -11.71 -7.59 0.99
C GLN A 132 -13.25 -7.80 1.10
N ALA A 133 -14.00 -7.11 1.98
CA ALA A 133 -15.47 -7.23 1.96
C ALA A 133 -16.10 -6.84 0.60
N THR A 134 -15.40 -6.01 -0.18
CA THR A 134 -15.77 -5.63 -1.56
C THR A 134 -15.12 -6.49 -2.65
N ARG A 135 -14.13 -7.33 -2.33
CA ARG A 135 -13.48 -8.24 -3.30
C ARG A 135 -14.08 -9.64 -3.28
N ALA A 136 -14.64 -10.10 -2.16
CA ALA A 136 -15.36 -11.38 -2.05
C ALA A 136 -16.80 -11.35 -2.60
N LYS A 137 -17.39 -10.17 -2.83
CA LYS A 137 -18.71 -10.03 -3.50
C LYS A 137 -18.62 -9.90 -5.03
N ARG A 138 -17.45 -10.17 -5.62
CA ARG A 138 -17.18 -10.02 -7.06
C ARG A 138 -16.50 -11.24 -7.71
N SER A 139 -16.38 -12.36 -6.99
CA SER A 139 -16.05 -13.69 -7.55
C SER A 139 -17.30 -14.55 -7.58
#